data_AF-A0A9N9FUV4-F1
#
_entry.id   AF-A0A9N9FUV4-F1
#
_cell.length_a   1.000
_cell.length_b   1.000
_cell.length_c   1.000
_cell.angle_alpha   90.00
_cell.angle_beta   90.00
_cell.angle_gamma   90.00
#
_symmetry.space_group_name_H-M   'P 1'
#
loop_
_entity.id
_entity.type
_entity.pdbx_description
1 polymer ?
#
loop_
_entity_poly.entity_id
_entity_poly.type
_entity_poly.pdbx_seq_one_letter_code
_entity_poly.pdbx_strand_id
1 'polypeptide(L)'
;MALIVQSTLQKIKQVISTHLKDYYSFPASDLVRENPPIWYCENKKIVYNMACPNGADSFHGTLKYTHWTQFDLPKSFNVEEKNTIGGGRKEKLEIEVLNDIFDYSPPDDDNTVVWYINFADLNVFGYYGGSLFAQDEMQCLEHPALCSLRDKLCTIQDGSQARTRMTTSEKSFATPVLVRGVERRAFIKTDRNEAEGRPYGLYGNQFAISNENTVKLATTVFDERLDSRGKPYYSNIIAMEAPKYGSGSYTNSTIRMILETAYSGFLAARFESLVETGVLERKYENEEHTIIPEKDDIIAPRVIINTGNWGCGAYGGNISIMACLQFAAAHLAGIDKVIYHTVDNKSRNDVNIGLETYRELIMNLDGMVKVDEFITKLARKNFQWGFSNGE
;
A
#
# COMPACT_ATOMS: atom_id res chain seq x y z
N MET A 1 16.37 19.07 7.15
CA MET A 1 15.12 19.23 6.37
C MET A 1 15.48 19.49 4.91
N ALA A 2 14.82 18.83 3.96
CA ALA A 2 15.07 19.04 2.52
C ALA A 2 14.10 20.11 1.99
N LEU A 3 14.64 21.26 1.61
CA LEU A 3 13.89 22.32 0.93
C LEU A 3 13.60 21.89 -0.51
N ILE A 4 12.33 21.98 -0.93
CA ILE A 4 11.95 21.81 -2.33
C ILE A 4 11.90 23.19 -2.98
N VAL A 5 12.69 23.38 -4.04
CA VAL A 5 12.64 24.63 -4.82
C VAL A 5 11.38 24.67 -5.69
N GLN A 6 10.83 25.86 -5.90
CA GLN A 6 9.57 26.06 -6.63
C GLN A 6 9.55 25.41 -8.03
N SER A 7 10.69 25.44 -8.75
CA SER A 7 10.80 24.80 -10.07
C SER A 7 10.65 23.28 -10.04
N THR A 8 11.02 22.63 -8.94
CA THR A 8 10.78 21.19 -8.73
C THR A 8 9.30 20.92 -8.50
N LEU A 9 8.61 21.73 -7.69
CA LEU A 9 7.17 21.56 -7.46
C LEU A 9 6.35 21.72 -8.74
N GLN A 10 6.73 22.65 -9.61
CA GLN A 10 6.07 22.79 -10.91
C GLN A 10 6.21 21.54 -11.78
N LYS A 11 7.40 20.91 -11.79
CA LYS A 11 7.60 19.62 -12.48
C LYS A 11 6.75 18.51 -11.85
N ILE A 12 6.72 18.44 -10.52
CA ILE A 12 5.89 17.47 -9.78
C ILE A 12 4.42 17.65 -10.13
N LYS A 13 3.91 18.88 -10.06
CA LYS A 13 2.52 19.20 -10.41
C LYS A 13 2.19 18.76 -11.84
N GLN A 14 3.08 19.05 -12.80
CA GLN A 14 2.88 18.61 -14.19
C GLN A 14 2.81 17.09 -14.32
N VAL A 15 3.69 16.36 -13.62
CA VAL A 15 3.66 14.88 -13.58
C VAL A 15 2.35 14.39 -12.97
N ILE A 16 1.92 14.99 -11.85
CA ILE A 16 0.65 14.62 -11.21
C ILE A 16 -0.52 14.81 -12.18
N SER A 17 -0.60 15.95 -12.88
CA SER A 17 -1.66 16.22 -13.84
C SER A 17 -1.68 15.28 -15.05
N THR A 18 -0.54 14.69 -15.41
CA THR A 18 -0.47 13.68 -16.49
C THR A 18 -0.95 12.30 -16.01
N HIS A 19 -0.70 11.95 -14.75
CA HIS A 19 -0.84 10.57 -14.27
C HIS A 19 -2.05 10.33 -13.35
N LEU A 20 -2.56 11.36 -12.68
CA LEU A 20 -3.74 11.24 -11.84
C LEU A 20 -5.00 11.14 -12.72
N LYS A 21 -5.70 10.01 -12.61
CA LYS A 21 -6.91 9.72 -13.39
C LYS A 21 -8.19 10.14 -12.68
N ASP A 22 -8.32 9.68 -11.45
CA ASP A 22 -9.51 9.89 -10.63
C ASP A 22 -9.10 10.34 -9.24
N TYR A 23 -9.90 11.21 -8.64
CA TYR A 23 -9.67 11.70 -7.29
C TYR A 23 -11.01 12.08 -6.65
N TYR A 24 -11.28 11.52 -5.49
CA TYR A 24 -12.54 11.74 -4.77
C TYR A 24 -12.29 11.99 -3.29
N SER A 25 -13.25 12.66 -2.66
CA SER A 25 -13.25 12.97 -1.24
C SER A 25 -14.63 12.66 -0.69
N PHE A 26 -14.69 11.86 0.36
CA PHE A 26 -15.96 11.49 1.00
C PHE A 26 -15.87 11.64 2.52
N PRO A 27 -16.80 12.35 3.17
CA PRO A 27 -17.00 12.19 4.62
C PRO A 27 -17.25 10.70 4.91
N ALA A 28 -16.50 10.12 5.85
CA ALA A 28 -16.50 8.67 6.04
C ALA A 28 -17.87 8.14 6.49
N SER A 29 -18.54 8.85 7.39
CA SER A 29 -19.89 8.52 7.85
C SER A 29 -20.92 8.56 6.71
N ASP A 30 -20.89 9.58 5.86
CA ASP A 30 -21.80 9.69 4.71
C ASP A 30 -21.56 8.57 3.69
N LEU A 31 -20.29 8.26 3.40
CA LEU A 31 -19.91 7.18 2.50
C LEU A 31 -20.47 5.83 2.97
N VAL A 32 -20.30 5.52 4.25
CA VAL A 32 -20.81 4.28 4.86
C VAL A 32 -22.34 4.27 4.93
N ARG A 33 -22.97 5.42 5.22
CA ARG A 33 -24.43 5.53 5.26
C ARG A 33 -25.06 5.27 3.91
N GLU A 34 -24.47 5.80 2.84
CA GLU A 34 -24.95 5.62 1.47
C GLU A 34 -24.61 4.22 0.91
N ASN A 35 -23.49 3.64 1.33
CA ASN A 35 -22.96 2.39 0.78
C ASN A 35 -22.51 1.44 1.92
N PRO A 36 -23.43 0.95 2.77
CA PRO A 36 -23.07 0.12 3.92
C PRO A 36 -22.38 -1.18 3.46
N PRO A 37 -21.24 -1.58 4.07
CA PRO A 37 -20.53 -2.80 3.69
C PRO A 37 -21.40 -4.06 3.82
N ILE A 38 -21.35 -4.94 2.83
CA ILE A 38 -22.08 -6.22 2.84
C ILE A 38 -21.12 -7.36 3.13
N TRP A 39 -21.18 -7.90 4.34
CA TRP A 39 -20.39 -9.07 4.75
C TRP A 39 -21.20 -10.35 4.54
N TYR A 40 -20.68 -11.32 3.79
CA TYR A 40 -21.32 -12.64 3.64
C TYR A 40 -20.79 -13.65 4.66
N CYS A 41 -19.53 -13.52 5.08
CA CYS A 41 -18.95 -14.30 6.16
C CYS A 41 -19.50 -13.88 7.53
N GLU A 42 -20.06 -14.82 8.30
CA GLU A 42 -20.63 -14.56 9.63
C GLU A 42 -19.60 -14.00 10.61
N ASN A 43 -18.37 -14.53 10.62
CA ASN A 43 -17.32 -14.03 11.50
C ASN A 43 -16.88 -12.60 11.16
N LYS A 44 -16.93 -12.21 9.87
CA LYS A 44 -16.68 -10.81 9.48
C LYS A 44 -17.81 -9.90 9.93
N LYS A 45 -19.08 -10.34 9.86
CA LYS A 45 -20.23 -9.60 10.42
C LYS A 45 -20.08 -9.37 11.91
N ILE A 46 -19.66 -10.39 12.66
CA ILE A 46 -19.42 -10.29 14.12
C ILE A 46 -18.41 -9.19 14.41
N VAL A 47 -17.24 -9.22 13.76
CA VAL A 47 -16.20 -8.20 13.95
C VAL A 47 -16.69 -6.82 13.53
N TYR A 48 -17.36 -6.69 12.38
CA TYR A 48 -17.91 -5.41 11.93
C TYR A 48 -18.90 -4.82 12.93
N ASN A 49 -19.82 -5.63 13.46
CA ASN A 49 -20.82 -5.18 14.43
C ASN A 49 -20.18 -4.77 15.77
N MET A 50 -19.13 -5.47 16.22
CA MET A 50 -18.35 -5.06 17.38
C MET A 50 -17.63 -3.73 17.12
N ALA A 51 -17.03 -3.62 15.94
CA ALA A 51 -16.21 -2.49 15.55
C ALA A 51 -17.02 -1.27 15.13
N CYS A 52 -18.31 -1.39 14.81
CA CYS A 52 -19.16 -0.30 14.31
C CYS A 52 -20.56 -0.35 14.93
N PRO A 53 -20.68 -0.24 16.27
CA PRO A 53 -21.94 -0.48 16.99
C PRO A 53 -23.06 0.51 16.60
N ASN A 54 -22.70 1.69 16.11
CA ASN A 54 -23.64 2.74 15.68
C ASN A 54 -23.75 2.82 14.14
N GLY A 55 -23.31 1.77 13.43
CA GLY A 55 -23.28 1.78 11.96
C GLY A 55 -22.43 2.93 11.42
N ALA A 56 -22.99 3.69 10.48
CA ALA A 56 -22.33 4.83 9.82
C ALA A 56 -21.85 5.93 10.78
N ASP A 57 -22.53 6.12 11.91
CA ASP A 57 -22.16 7.14 12.89
C ASP A 57 -20.98 6.70 13.78
N SER A 58 -20.43 5.50 13.53
CA SER A 58 -19.16 5.05 14.13
C SER A 58 -17.94 5.60 13.39
N PHE A 59 -18.11 6.24 12.24
CA PHE A 59 -17.02 6.66 11.35
C PHE A 59 -16.79 8.17 11.38
N HIS A 60 -15.51 8.56 11.38
CA HIS A 60 -15.09 9.94 11.46
C HIS A 60 -14.10 10.31 10.35
N GLY A 61 -13.90 11.62 10.19
CA GLY A 61 -12.92 12.15 9.24
C GLY A 61 -13.39 12.09 7.79
N THR A 62 -12.42 12.16 6.88
CA THR A 62 -12.68 12.22 5.44
C THR A 62 -11.73 11.28 4.71
N LEU A 63 -12.32 10.36 3.96
CA LEU A 63 -11.60 9.42 3.15
C LEU A 63 -11.32 10.04 1.78
N LYS A 64 -10.04 10.02 1.36
CA LYS A 64 -9.59 10.59 0.08
C LYS A 64 -9.09 9.47 -0.81
N TYR A 65 -9.66 9.33 -1.99
CA TYR A 65 -9.27 8.33 -2.98
C TYR A 65 -8.52 8.98 -4.13
N THR A 66 -7.51 8.30 -4.65
CA THR A 66 -6.85 8.65 -5.92
C THR A 66 -6.52 7.40 -6.74
N HIS A 67 -6.61 7.52 -8.06
CA HIS A 67 -6.24 6.50 -9.03
C HIS A 67 -5.22 7.04 -10.01
N TRP A 68 -4.19 6.25 -10.29
CA TRP A 68 -3.05 6.71 -11.08
C TRP A 68 -2.83 5.81 -12.29
N THR A 69 -2.25 6.35 -13.35
CA THR A 69 -1.60 5.55 -14.39
C THR A 69 -0.22 5.08 -13.95
N GLN A 70 0.30 4.07 -14.65
CA GLN A 70 1.69 3.66 -14.55
C GLN A 70 2.63 4.84 -14.87
N PHE A 71 3.71 4.92 -14.10
CA PHE A 71 4.83 5.83 -14.38
C PHE A 71 5.94 5.10 -15.12
N ASP A 72 6.64 5.81 -16.00
CA ASP A 72 7.85 5.28 -16.63
C ASP A 72 8.96 5.14 -15.58
N LEU A 73 9.68 4.02 -15.61
CA LEU A 73 10.85 3.84 -14.75
C LEU A 73 11.92 4.89 -15.08
N PRO A 74 12.63 5.42 -14.07
CA PRO A 74 13.83 6.21 -14.29
C PRO A 74 14.85 5.40 -15.11
N LYS A 75 15.75 6.09 -15.84
CA LYS A 75 16.79 5.40 -16.63
C LYS A 75 17.84 4.70 -15.75
N SER A 76 18.04 5.17 -14.54
CA SER A 76 19.06 4.69 -13.62
C SER A 76 18.67 4.90 -12.16
N PHE A 77 19.26 4.08 -11.30
CA PHE A 77 19.43 4.36 -9.88
C PHE A 77 20.57 5.36 -9.79
N ASN A 78 20.26 6.61 -9.51
CA ASN A 78 21.29 7.60 -9.29
C ASN A 78 21.51 7.75 -7.78
N VAL A 79 22.62 7.21 -7.31
CA VAL A 79 22.98 7.23 -5.88
C VAL A 79 23.40 8.64 -5.44
N GLU A 80 23.84 9.50 -6.37
CA GLU A 80 24.32 10.86 -6.07
C GLU A 80 23.41 11.97 -6.61
N GLU A 81 22.72 11.75 -7.72
CA GLU A 81 21.84 12.74 -8.34
C GLU A 81 20.40 12.52 -7.86
N LYS A 82 20.01 13.42 -6.95
CA LYS A 82 18.66 13.70 -6.47
C LYS A 82 17.60 13.19 -7.44
N ASN A 83 16.68 12.37 -6.94
CA ASN A 83 15.47 12.06 -7.66
C ASN A 83 14.60 13.34 -7.73
N THR A 84 14.87 14.17 -8.74
CA THR A 84 14.36 15.55 -8.82
C THR A 84 12.84 15.61 -8.93
N ILE A 85 12.20 14.50 -9.31
CA ILE A 85 10.76 14.39 -9.46
C ILE A 85 10.11 13.80 -8.20
N GLY A 86 10.76 12.88 -7.47
CA GLY A 86 10.20 12.34 -6.23
C GLY A 86 10.20 13.32 -5.06
N GLY A 87 10.93 14.43 -5.14
CA GLY A 87 11.05 15.37 -4.01
C GLY A 87 11.62 14.70 -2.74
N GLY A 88 12.36 13.59 -2.91
CA GLY A 88 12.98 12.78 -1.85
C GLY A 88 13.97 13.58 -1.00
N ARG A 89 14.21 13.14 0.26
CA ARG A 89 15.35 13.66 1.02
C ARG A 89 16.66 13.15 0.41
N LYS A 90 17.76 13.82 0.73
CA LYS A 90 19.11 13.43 0.28
C LYS A 90 19.64 12.14 0.93
N GLU A 91 18.96 11.66 1.96
CA GLU A 91 19.41 10.51 2.75
C GLU A 91 19.20 9.20 1.99
N LYS A 92 20.07 8.22 2.26
CA LYS A 92 19.97 6.88 1.69
C LYS A 92 18.68 6.22 2.18
N LEU A 93 18.01 5.46 1.30
CA LEU A 93 16.84 4.65 1.67
C LEU A 93 17.16 3.79 2.91
N GLU A 94 16.39 3.99 3.98
CA GLU A 94 16.41 3.17 5.19
C GLU A 94 15.56 1.91 4.96
N ILE A 95 16.08 0.75 5.33
CA ILE A 95 15.35 -0.53 5.22
C ILE A 95 15.37 -1.22 6.58
N GLU A 96 14.20 -1.49 7.11
CA GLU A 96 13.99 -2.23 8.34
C GLU A 96 13.19 -3.49 8.06
N VAL A 97 13.62 -4.64 8.60
CA VAL A 97 12.98 -5.94 8.40
C VAL A 97 12.54 -6.46 9.77
N LEU A 98 11.22 -6.54 9.97
CA LEU A 98 10.59 -6.87 11.23
C LEU A 98 9.82 -8.20 11.12
N ASN A 99 9.85 -8.98 12.20
CA ASN A 99 9.08 -10.21 12.31
C ASN A 99 7.77 -9.95 13.07
N ASP A 100 6.88 -9.24 12.41
CA ASP A 100 5.59 -8.78 12.92
C ASP A 100 4.61 -8.54 11.76
N ILE A 101 3.53 -7.81 12.04
CA ILE A 101 2.46 -7.43 11.11
C ILE A 101 2.20 -5.92 11.23
N PHE A 102 1.39 -5.36 10.33
CA PHE A 102 1.05 -3.94 10.36
C PHE A 102 0.36 -3.54 11.67
N ASP A 103 0.98 -2.62 12.40
CA ASP A 103 0.46 -2.06 13.64
C ASP A 103 -0.36 -0.78 13.42
N TYR A 104 -0.20 -0.16 12.24
CA TYR A 104 -0.76 1.14 11.86
C TYR A 104 -0.35 2.26 12.81
N SER A 105 0.81 2.22 13.45
CA SER A 105 1.20 3.23 14.44
C SER A 105 1.34 4.64 13.84
N PRO A 106 0.96 5.69 14.59
CA PRO A 106 1.18 7.07 14.18
C PRO A 106 2.68 7.41 14.18
N PRO A 107 3.15 8.29 13.29
CA PRO A 107 4.50 8.83 13.36
C PRO A 107 4.67 9.79 14.54
N ASP A 108 5.91 9.97 15.00
CA ASP A 108 6.24 10.86 16.13
C ASP A 108 6.24 12.35 15.78
N ASP A 109 6.10 12.72 14.49
CA ASP A 109 6.16 14.09 14.00
C ASP A 109 5.08 14.41 12.94
N ASP A 110 4.79 15.70 12.70
CA ASP A 110 3.74 16.15 11.75
C ASP A 110 4.20 16.12 10.27
N ASN A 111 5.48 15.90 9.99
CA ASN A 111 6.05 15.95 8.64
C ASN A 111 6.47 14.55 8.13
N THR A 112 6.00 13.49 8.78
CA THR A 112 6.18 12.11 8.36
C THR A 112 4.82 11.55 7.92
N VAL A 113 4.76 10.97 6.73
CA VAL A 113 3.58 10.30 6.20
C VAL A 113 3.87 8.82 6.07
N VAL A 114 3.03 8.01 6.72
CA VAL A 114 3.16 6.56 6.75
C VAL A 114 2.11 5.94 5.85
N TRP A 115 2.53 5.02 4.99
CA TRP A 115 1.68 4.27 4.06
C TRP A 115 1.77 2.77 4.33
N TYR A 116 0.66 2.06 4.14
CA TYR A 116 0.54 0.61 4.30
C TYR A 116 0.08 -0.02 3.00
N ILE A 117 0.78 -1.05 2.52
CA ILE A 117 0.41 -1.71 1.27
C ILE A 117 -0.80 -2.62 1.48
N ASN A 118 -1.80 -2.50 0.61
CA ASN A 118 -2.81 -3.52 0.37
C ASN A 118 -2.33 -4.44 -0.75
N PHE A 119 -2.26 -5.75 -0.48
CA PHE A 119 -1.90 -6.78 -1.45
C PHE A 119 -3.10 -7.11 -2.33
N ALA A 120 -3.51 -6.11 -3.11
CA ALA A 120 -4.78 -6.06 -3.80
C ALA A 120 -4.91 -7.13 -4.88
N ASP A 121 -6.15 -7.54 -5.12
CA ASP A 121 -6.55 -8.15 -6.38
C ASP A 121 -6.71 -7.10 -7.49
N LEU A 122 -6.95 -7.56 -8.72
CA LEU A 122 -7.32 -6.75 -9.87
C LEU A 122 -8.44 -5.77 -9.53
N ASN A 123 -9.43 -6.21 -8.75
CA ASN A 123 -10.49 -5.34 -8.27
C ASN A 123 -10.19 -4.93 -6.83
N VAL A 124 -9.82 -3.67 -6.58
CA VAL A 124 -9.43 -3.17 -5.25
C VAL A 124 -10.51 -3.44 -4.20
N PHE A 125 -10.13 -4.09 -3.10
CA PHE A 125 -11.04 -4.55 -2.04
C PHE A 125 -12.07 -5.60 -2.52
N GLY A 126 -11.66 -6.36 -3.54
CA GLY A 126 -12.39 -7.40 -4.31
C GLY A 126 -13.48 -8.16 -3.58
N TYR A 127 -12.98 -8.82 -2.55
CA TYR A 127 -13.63 -9.98 -1.98
C TYR A 127 -13.82 -9.77 -0.49
N TYR A 128 -13.89 -8.50 -0.05
CA TYR A 128 -13.99 -8.13 1.36
C TYR A 128 -15.09 -8.92 2.09
N GLY A 129 -16.25 -9.11 1.45
CA GLY A 129 -17.40 -9.80 2.03
C GLY A 129 -17.29 -11.33 2.09
N GLY A 130 -16.36 -11.94 1.34
CA GLY A 130 -16.22 -13.39 1.19
C GLY A 130 -15.67 -14.11 2.43
N SER A 131 -15.48 -15.43 2.35
CA SER A 131 -14.96 -16.25 3.46
C SER A 131 -13.46 -16.09 3.70
N LEU A 132 -12.69 -15.82 2.64
CA LEU A 132 -11.24 -15.68 2.73
C LEU A 132 -10.85 -14.52 3.65
N PHE A 133 -9.86 -14.74 4.51
CA PHE A 133 -9.28 -13.74 5.38
C PHE A 133 -7.77 -13.61 5.14
N ALA A 134 -7.43 -13.26 3.89
CA ALA A 134 -6.08 -12.91 3.50
C ALA A 134 -5.81 -11.42 3.79
N GLN A 135 -4.63 -10.93 3.42
CA GLN A 135 -4.20 -9.58 3.80
C GLN A 135 -5.14 -8.45 3.32
N ASP A 136 -5.69 -8.54 2.10
CA ASP A 136 -6.64 -7.55 1.57
C ASP A 136 -7.93 -7.53 2.41
N GLU A 137 -8.56 -8.68 2.61
CA GLU A 137 -9.81 -8.79 3.36
C GLU A 137 -9.63 -8.45 4.84
N MET A 138 -8.48 -8.78 5.43
CA MET A 138 -8.14 -8.40 6.79
C MET A 138 -8.03 -6.87 6.91
N GLN A 139 -7.31 -6.21 6.00
CA GLN A 139 -7.20 -4.75 6.02
C GLN A 139 -8.55 -4.08 5.82
N CYS A 140 -9.42 -4.62 4.95
CA CYS A 140 -10.80 -4.15 4.77
C CYS A 140 -11.64 -4.30 6.05
N LEU A 141 -11.51 -5.41 6.78
CA LEU A 141 -12.26 -5.61 8.02
C LEU A 141 -11.74 -4.72 9.16
N GLU A 142 -10.44 -4.47 9.21
CA GLU A 142 -9.84 -3.50 10.14
C GLU A 142 -10.22 -2.05 9.80
N HIS A 143 -10.52 -1.76 8.54
CA HIS A 143 -10.87 -0.43 8.01
C HIS A 143 -12.16 -0.46 7.17
N PRO A 144 -13.35 -0.67 7.77
CA PRO A 144 -14.55 -1.02 7.01
C PRO A 144 -15.02 0.03 6.00
N ALA A 145 -14.61 1.30 6.13
CA ALA A 145 -14.92 2.35 5.16
C ALA A 145 -14.31 2.08 3.76
N LEU A 146 -13.28 1.24 3.66
CA LEU A 146 -12.72 0.78 2.38
C LEU A 146 -13.75 -0.02 1.55
N CYS A 147 -14.59 -0.79 2.22
CA CYS A 147 -15.65 -1.58 1.58
C CYS A 147 -16.71 -0.67 0.96
N SER A 148 -17.17 0.34 1.73
CA SER A 148 -18.10 1.36 1.24
C SER A 148 -17.51 2.19 0.10
N LEU A 149 -16.21 2.49 0.16
CA LEU A 149 -15.50 3.16 -0.94
C LEU A 149 -15.57 2.33 -2.22
N ARG A 150 -15.23 1.04 -2.16
CA ARG A 150 -15.33 0.15 -3.32
C ARG A 150 -16.72 0.18 -3.91
N ASP A 151 -17.75 -0.01 -3.09
CA ASP A 151 -19.12 -0.08 -3.57
C ASP A 151 -19.56 1.24 -4.19
N LYS A 152 -19.18 2.39 -3.59
CA LYS A 152 -19.39 3.71 -4.19
C LYS A 152 -18.71 3.84 -5.55
N LEU A 153 -17.42 3.45 -5.66
CA LEU A 153 -16.67 3.54 -6.93
C LEU A 153 -17.33 2.69 -8.04
N CYS A 154 -17.91 1.54 -7.71
CA CYS A 154 -18.67 0.71 -8.65
C CYS A 154 -19.94 1.40 -9.18
N THR A 155 -20.50 2.36 -8.45
CA THR A 155 -21.73 3.08 -8.87
C THR A 155 -21.47 4.30 -9.76
N ILE A 156 -20.23 4.78 -9.86
CA ILE A 156 -19.91 5.98 -10.64
C ILE A 156 -20.02 5.63 -12.13
N GLN A 157 -21.14 6.01 -12.74
CA GLN A 157 -21.45 5.76 -14.15
C GLN A 157 -20.86 6.87 -15.03
N ASP A 158 -19.65 6.65 -15.55
CA ASP A 158 -19.06 7.51 -16.60
C ASP A 158 -18.58 6.70 -17.82
N GLY A 159 -18.89 5.41 -17.86
CA GLY A 159 -18.43 4.48 -18.90
C GLY A 159 -17.09 3.80 -18.61
N SER A 160 -16.43 4.07 -17.48
CA SER A 160 -15.15 3.47 -17.09
C SER A 160 -15.29 2.42 -15.97
N GLN A 161 -15.14 1.13 -16.29
CA GLN A 161 -14.93 0.07 -15.28
C GLN A 161 -13.54 0.18 -14.60
N ALA A 162 -12.74 1.22 -14.87
CA ALA A 162 -11.34 1.25 -14.51
C ALA A 162 -11.04 1.67 -13.06
N ARG A 163 -11.95 2.37 -12.35
CA ARG A 163 -11.65 2.94 -11.02
C ARG A 163 -11.35 1.92 -9.94
N THR A 164 -12.01 0.77 -10.01
CA THR A 164 -11.73 -0.33 -9.09
C THR A 164 -10.64 -1.24 -9.63
N ARG A 165 -10.19 -1.06 -10.88
CA ARG A 165 -9.20 -1.91 -11.52
C ARG A 165 -7.78 -1.45 -11.25
N MET A 166 -6.94 -2.40 -10.90
CA MET A 166 -5.53 -2.21 -10.55
C MET A 166 -4.59 -2.47 -11.73
N THR A 167 -5.09 -3.11 -12.79
CA THR A 167 -4.35 -3.45 -13.99
C THR A 167 -5.24 -3.39 -15.24
N THR A 168 -4.73 -2.85 -16.34
CA THR A 168 -5.48 -2.79 -17.63
C THR A 168 -5.25 -4.06 -18.48
N SER A 169 -6.31 -4.53 -19.15
CA SER A 169 -6.36 -5.86 -19.80
C SER A 169 -5.50 -6.04 -21.06
N GLU A 170 -5.08 -4.97 -21.73
CA GLU A 170 -4.43 -5.09 -23.04
C GLU A 170 -2.90 -5.21 -22.98
N LYS A 171 -2.26 -4.65 -21.94
CA LYS A 171 -0.78 -4.62 -21.80
C LYS A 171 -0.26 -4.75 -20.37
N SER A 172 -1.13 -5.06 -19.39
CA SER A 172 -0.79 -5.21 -17.98
C SER A 172 -0.13 -3.97 -17.34
N PHE A 173 -0.56 -2.77 -17.73
CA PHE A 173 -0.08 -1.54 -17.08
C PHE A 173 -0.63 -1.42 -15.66
N ALA A 174 0.24 -1.03 -14.74
CA ALA A 174 -0.11 -0.75 -13.35
C ALA A 174 -1.02 0.47 -13.24
N THR A 175 -2.07 0.39 -12.42
CA THR A 175 -2.92 1.53 -12.09
C THR A 175 -3.17 1.59 -10.60
N PRO A 176 -2.17 2.02 -9.79
CA PRO A 176 -2.26 1.97 -8.35
C PRO A 176 -3.36 2.89 -7.81
N VAL A 177 -3.97 2.46 -6.71
CA VAL A 177 -5.02 3.17 -6.00
C VAL A 177 -4.47 3.53 -4.63
N LEU A 178 -4.64 4.79 -4.24
CA LEU A 178 -4.23 5.28 -2.94
C LEU A 178 -5.42 5.84 -2.19
N VAL A 179 -5.50 5.50 -0.92
CA VAL A 179 -6.55 5.96 -0.02
C VAL A 179 -5.92 6.60 1.21
N ARG A 180 -6.24 7.87 1.46
CA ARG A 180 -5.82 8.60 2.67
C ARG A 180 -6.99 8.79 3.62
N GLY A 181 -6.68 8.97 4.90
CA GLY A 181 -7.68 9.34 5.90
C GLY A 181 -8.63 8.20 6.28
N VAL A 182 -8.16 6.94 6.22
CA VAL A 182 -9.00 5.77 6.51
C VAL A 182 -8.92 5.41 7.99
N GLU A 183 -10.07 5.37 8.67
CA GLU A 183 -10.15 4.99 10.08
C GLU A 183 -9.96 3.47 10.26
N ARG A 184 -9.10 3.09 11.22
CA ARG A 184 -8.95 1.71 11.67
C ARG A 184 -9.86 1.48 12.87
N ARG A 185 -10.81 0.57 12.75
CA ARG A 185 -11.84 0.29 13.77
C ARG A 185 -11.59 -1.01 14.54
N ALA A 186 -10.73 -1.90 14.03
CA ALA A 186 -10.42 -3.16 14.69
C ALA A 186 -8.98 -3.62 14.43
N PHE A 187 -8.52 -4.52 15.28
CA PHE A 187 -7.35 -5.36 15.10
C PHE A 187 -7.73 -6.81 15.40
N ILE A 188 -7.34 -7.74 14.53
CA ILE A 188 -7.66 -9.17 14.68
C ILE A 188 -6.34 -9.95 14.78
N LYS A 189 -6.13 -10.64 15.90
CA LYS A 189 -4.99 -11.56 16.06
C LYS A 189 -5.17 -12.79 15.20
N THR A 190 -4.21 -13.07 14.31
CA THR A 190 -4.27 -14.21 13.38
C THR A 190 -3.29 -15.33 13.69
N ASP A 191 -2.38 -15.12 14.65
CA ASP A 191 -1.38 -16.08 15.09
C ASP A 191 -2.01 -17.35 15.69
N ARG A 192 -1.20 -18.39 15.92
CA ARG A 192 -1.65 -19.62 16.59
C ARG A 192 -1.59 -19.46 18.11
N ASN A 193 -2.66 -19.83 18.81
CA ASN A 193 -2.70 -19.89 20.27
C ASN A 193 -3.81 -20.84 20.72
N GLU A 194 -3.41 -21.98 21.24
CA GLU A 194 -4.32 -23.02 21.72
C GLU A 194 -5.11 -22.56 22.97
N ALA A 195 -4.49 -21.80 23.87
CA ALA A 195 -5.11 -21.32 25.10
C ALA A 195 -6.24 -20.30 24.86
N GLU A 196 -6.19 -19.57 23.74
CA GLU A 196 -7.24 -18.63 23.29
C GLU A 196 -8.19 -19.25 22.25
N GLY A 197 -8.15 -20.57 22.03
CA GLY A 197 -9.08 -21.26 21.15
C GLY A 197 -8.80 -21.10 19.64
N ARG A 198 -7.56 -20.73 19.27
CA ARG A 198 -7.07 -20.58 17.89
C ARG A 198 -5.82 -21.44 17.63
N PRO A 199 -5.86 -22.77 17.85
CA PRO A 199 -4.70 -23.66 17.74
C PRO A 199 -4.06 -23.67 16.34
N TYR A 200 -4.84 -23.41 15.30
CA TYR A 200 -4.38 -23.35 13.91
C TYR A 200 -4.21 -21.91 13.39
N GLY A 201 -4.49 -20.90 14.24
CA GLY A 201 -4.56 -19.50 13.87
C GLY A 201 -5.85 -19.13 13.18
N LEU A 202 -5.97 -17.87 12.77
CA LEU A 202 -7.17 -17.33 12.12
C LEU A 202 -6.92 -16.81 10.70
N TYR A 203 -5.72 -16.95 10.15
CA TYR A 203 -5.42 -16.46 8.80
C TYR A 203 -6.02 -17.36 7.70
N GLY A 204 -6.41 -16.77 6.57
CA GLY A 204 -6.99 -17.48 5.43
C GLY A 204 -8.38 -18.05 5.72
N ASN A 205 -8.70 -19.22 5.17
CA ASN A 205 -10.01 -19.86 5.40
C ASN A 205 -10.28 -20.30 6.87
N GLN A 206 -9.25 -20.33 7.73
CA GLN A 206 -9.44 -20.64 9.16
C GLN A 206 -10.34 -19.62 9.86
N PHE A 207 -10.32 -18.36 9.45
CA PHE A 207 -11.17 -17.32 10.02
C PHE A 207 -12.65 -17.68 9.90
N ALA A 208 -13.11 -18.09 8.72
CA ALA A 208 -14.51 -18.33 8.44
C ALA A 208 -15.09 -19.56 9.16
N ILE A 209 -14.26 -20.57 9.42
CA ILE A 209 -14.68 -21.82 10.10
C ILE A 209 -14.49 -21.78 11.62
N SER A 210 -13.82 -20.75 12.14
CA SER A 210 -13.59 -20.60 13.57
C SER A 210 -14.89 -20.29 14.30
N ASN A 211 -14.98 -20.69 15.57
CA ASN A 211 -16.16 -20.37 16.37
C ASN A 211 -16.18 -18.87 16.74
N GLU A 212 -17.38 -18.34 16.97
CA GLU A 212 -17.62 -16.92 17.29
C GLU A 212 -16.83 -16.43 18.51
N ASN A 213 -16.74 -17.23 19.58
CA ASN A 213 -16.03 -16.83 20.80
C ASN A 213 -14.53 -16.63 20.55
N THR A 214 -13.90 -17.50 19.77
CA THR A 214 -12.49 -17.37 19.36
C THR A 214 -12.29 -16.06 18.59
N VAL A 215 -13.17 -15.74 17.64
CA VAL A 215 -13.07 -14.51 16.83
C VAL A 215 -13.24 -13.27 17.71
N LYS A 216 -14.21 -13.27 18.63
CA LYS A 216 -14.41 -12.18 19.59
C LYS A 216 -13.18 -11.97 20.48
N LEU A 217 -12.62 -13.05 21.03
CA LEU A 217 -11.42 -12.99 21.87
C LEU A 217 -10.18 -12.49 21.12
N ALA A 218 -10.07 -12.81 19.83
CA ALA A 218 -8.98 -12.34 18.99
C ALA A 218 -9.12 -10.88 18.52
N THR A 219 -10.29 -10.27 18.71
CA THR A 219 -10.63 -8.93 18.18
C THR A 219 -10.45 -7.85 19.24
N THR A 220 -9.67 -6.83 18.93
CA THR A 220 -9.61 -5.56 19.66
C THR A 220 -10.33 -4.49 18.85
N VAL A 221 -11.29 -3.79 19.44
CA VAL A 221 -12.02 -2.69 18.79
C VAL A 221 -11.38 -1.35 19.18
N PHE A 222 -11.33 -0.42 18.23
CA PHE A 222 -10.90 0.95 18.46
C PHE A 222 -12.09 1.89 18.25
N ASP A 223 -12.42 2.67 19.29
CA ASP A 223 -13.44 3.72 19.17
C ASP A 223 -12.88 5.01 18.58
N GLU A 224 -11.70 5.41 19.03
CA GLU A 224 -10.92 6.53 18.49
C GLU A 224 -9.43 6.16 18.53
N ARG A 225 -8.70 6.53 17.48
CA ARG A 225 -7.24 6.38 17.43
C ARG A 225 -6.60 7.75 17.45
N LEU A 226 -5.76 8.00 18.45
CA LEU A 226 -5.06 9.25 18.62
C LEU A 226 -3.56 9.07 18.36
N ASP A 227 -2.92 10.09 17.80
CA ASP A 227 -1.47 10.20 17.75
C ASP A 227 -0.88 10.57 19.13
N SER A 228 0.45 10.63 19.24
CA SER A 228 1.16 10.99 20.47
C SER A 228 0.83 12.40 21.00
N ARG A 229 0.13 13.22 20.22
CA ARG A 229 -0.29 14.59 20.55
C ARG A 229 -1.79 14.70 20.83
N GLY A 230 -2.52 13.58 20.81
CA GLY A 230 -3.95 13.55 21.03
C GLY A 230 -4.80 13.98 19.83
N LYS A 231 -4.26 13.97 18.60
CA LYS A 231 -5.04 14.23 17.37
C LYS A 231 -5.55 12.91 16.77
N PRO A 232 -6.75 12.89 16.16
CA PRO A 232 -7.22 11.72 15.41
C PRO A 232 -6.19 11.27 14.37
N TYR A 233 -5.92 9.97 14.34
CA TYR A 233 -4.96 9.35 13.43
C TYR A 233 -5.64 8.36 12.49
N TYR A 234 -5.35 8.52 11.21
CA TYR A 234 -5.93 7.74 10.14
C TYR A 234 -4.85 7.04 9.32
N SER A 235 -5.17 5.87 8.80
CA SER A 235 -4.29 5.07 7.96
C SER A 235 -4.28 5.60 6.52
N ASN A 236 -3.10 5.54 5.87
CA ASN A 236 -2.96 5.72 4.43
C ASN A 236 -2.60 4.40 3.76
N ILE A 237 -3.31 4.04 2.70
CA ILE A 237 -3.25 2.73 2.05
C ILE A 237 -2.79 2.88 0.60
N ILE A 238 -1.87 2.02 0.17
CA ILE A 238 -1.47 1.86 -1.24
C ILE A 238 -1.97 0.49 -1.71
N ALA A 239 -2.95 0.44 -2.58
CA ALA A 239 -3.33 -0.79 -3.25
C ALA A 239 -2.50 -0.99 -4.51
N MET A 240 -1.97 -2.20 -4.69
CA MET A 240 -1.26 -2.61 -5.90
C MET A 240 -1.35 -4.13 -6.11
N GLU A 241 -1.58 -4.55 -7.35
CA GLU A 241 -1.75 -5.96 -7.72
C GLU A 241 -0.41 -6.58 -8.14
N ALA A 242 -0.03 -7.68 -7.50
CA ALA A 242 1.12 -8.49 -7.91
C ALA A 242 0.76 -9.41 -9.09
N PRO A 243 1.72 -9.79 -9.96
CA PRO A 243 1.49 -10.83 -10.96
C PRO A 243 1.15 -12.17 -10.29
N LYS A 244 0.29 -12.96 -10.95
CA LYS A 244 -0.26 -14.21 -10.39
C LYS A 244 0.18 -15.43 -11.18
N TYR A 245 0.31 -16.55 -10.47
CA TYR A 245 0.33 -17.89 -11.05
C TYR A 245 1.42 -18.10 -12.12
N GLY A 246 2.56 -17.42 -11.95
CA GLY A 246 3.71 -17.64 -12.82
C GLY A 246 4.37 -19.00 -12.56
N SER A 247 5.23 -19.42 -13.48
CA SER A 247 5.98 -20.67 -13.37
C SER A 247 7.40 -20.51 -13.92
N GLY A 248 8.31 -21.38 -13.48
CA GLY A 248 9.71 -21.35 -13.89
C GLY A 248 10.46 -20.10 -13.42
N SER A 249 11.42 -19.66 -14.23
CA SER A 249 12.26 -18.50 -13.90
C SER A 249 11.56 -17.17 -14.11
N TYR A 250 11.85 -16.18 -13.27
CA TYR A 250 11.46 -14.79 -13.52
C TYR A 250 12.20 -14.23 -14.75
N THR A 251 11.44 -13.79 -15.75
CA THR A 251 11.98 -13.19 -16.97
C THR A 251 12.21 -11.69 -16.81
N ASN A 252 12.98 -11.08 -17.72
CA ASN A 252 13.16 -9.62 -17.74
C ASN A 252 11.83 -8.86 -17.81
N SER A 253 10.85 -9.35 -18.57
CA SER A 253 9.54 -8.70 -18.69
C SER A 253 8.73 -8.78 -17.40
N THR A 254 8.72 -9.94 -16.74
CA THR A 254 8.06 -10.11 -15.44
C THR A 254 8.70 -9.23 -14.38
N ILE A 255 10.04 -9.20 -14.33
CA ILE A 255 10.80 -8.36 -13.38
C ILE A 255 10.49 -6.88 -13.61
N ARG A 256 10.51 -6.43 -14.87
CA ARG A 256 10.15 -5.06 -15.24
C ARG A 256 8.73 -4.70 -14.79
N MET A 257 7.77 -5.55 -15.08
CA MET A 257 6.36 -5.32 -14.73
C MET A 257 6.19 -5.16 -13.21
N ILE A 258 6.78 -6.05 -12.41
CA ILE A 258 6.73 -5.96 -10.94
C ILE A 258 7.37 -4.65 -10.45
N LEU A 259 8.52 -4.29 -11.01
CA LEU A 259 9.22 -3.06 -10.67
C LEU A 259 8.40 -1.82 -11.02
N GLU A 260 7.80 -1.78 -12.21
CA GLU A 260 6.90 -0.70 -12.68
C GLU A 260 5.68 -0.56 -11.78
N THR A 261 5.05 -1.66 -11.36
CA THR A 261 3.91 -1.64 -10.46
C THR A 261 4.27 -1.06 -9.09
N ALA A 262 5.31 -1.60 -8.44
CA ALA A 262 5.73 -1.12 -7.13
C ALA A 262 6.22 0.34 -7.19
N TYR A 263 7.03 0.69 -8.20
CA TYR A 263 7.51 2.05 -8.40
C TYR A 263 6.36 3.04 -8.57
N SER A 264 5.35 2.68 -9.37
CA SER A 264 4.21 3.55 -9.62
C SER A 264 3.40 3.80 -8.34
N GLY A 265 3.14 2.76 -7.54
CA GLY A 265 2.46 2.91 -6.25
C GLY A 265 3.24 3.78 -5.26
N PHE A 266 4.57 3.58 -5.19
CA PHE A 266 5.43 4.31 -4.27
C PHE A 266 5.62 5.77 -4.67
N LEU A 267 5.77 6.05 -5.96
CA LEU A 267 5.85 7.43 -6.45
C LEU A 267 4.53 8.18 -6.26
N ALA A 268 3.39 7.53 -6.49
CA ALA A 268 2.10 8.11 -6.17
C ALA A 268 1.94 8.40 -4.67
N ALA A 269 2.43 7.51 -3.80
CA ALA A 269 2.41 7.73 -2.34
C ALA A 269 3.29 8.92 -1.94
N ARG A 270 4.44 9.07 -2.59
CA ARG A 270 5.31 10.24 -2.43
C ARG A 270 4.58 11.54 -2.77
N PHE A 271 3.84 11.57 -3.88
CA PHE A 271 3.04 12.74 -4.26
C PHE A 271 1.87 13.01 -3.34
N GLU A 272 1.11 11.98 -2.97
CA GLU A 272 0.00 12.13 -2.02
C GLU A 272 0.49 12.53 -0.62
N SER A 273 1.73 12.21 -0.25
CA SER A 273 2.35 12.70 0.99
C SER A 273 2.63 14.21 0.96
N LEU A 274 2.92 14.78 -0.21
CA LEU A 274 3.03 16.24 -0.37
C LEU A 274 1.65 16.89 -0.17
N VAL A 275 0.58 16.24 -0.59
CA VAL A 275 -0.79 16.72 -0.34
C VAL A 275 -1.14 16.60 1.14
N GLU A 276 -0.82 15.47 1.77
CA GLU A 276 -1.10 15.20 3.18
C GLU A 276 -0.45 16.22 4.12
N THR A 277 0.78 16.63 3.83
CA THR A 277 1.52 17.63 4.61
C THR A 277 1.25 19.08 4.17
N GLY A 278 0.32 19.27 3.22
CA GLY A 278 -0.06 20.59 2.70
C GLY A 278 1.05 21.29 1.92
N VAL A 279 2.08 20.57 1.45
CA VAL A 279 3.06 21.06 0.48
C VAL A 279 2.39 21.30 -0.88
N LEU A 280 1.44 20.43 -1.24
CA LEU A 280 0.50 20.61 -2.34
C LEU A 280 -0.92 20.66 -1.79
N GLU A 281 -1.83 21.29 -2.51
CA GLU A 281 -3.26 21.25 -2.21
C GLU A 281 -4.01 20.48 -3.31
N ARG A 282 -4.94 19.61 -2.91
CA ARG A 282 -5.85 18.90 -3.83
C ARG A 282 -7.23 19.55 -3.80
N LYS A 283 -7.70 20.03 -4.95
CA LYS A 283 -9.08 20.49 -5.17
C LYS A 283 -9.91 19.35 -5.76
N TYR A 284 -11.14 19.20 -5.30
CA TYR A 284 -12.06 18.12 -5.69
C TYR A 284 -13.26 18.61 -6.51
N GLU A 285 -13.31 19.90 -6.85
CA GLU A 285 -14.46 20.56 -7.48
C GLU A 285 -14.09 21.36 -8.75
N ASN A 286 -12.79 21.46 -9.10
CA ASN A 286 -12.28 22.33 -10.17
C ASN A 286 -11.50 21.54 -11.24
N GLU A 287 -11.36 22.13 -12.44
CA GLU A 287 -10.55 21.55 -13.54
C GLU A 287 -9.07 21.40 -13.15
N GLU A 288 -8.53 22.37 -12.39
CA GLU A 288 -7.20 22.27 -11.81
C GLU A 288 -7.25 21.57 -10.45
N HIS A 289 -6.84 20.30 -10.44
CA HIS A 289 -6.94 19.46 -9.24
C HIS A 289 -5.77 19.64 -8.26
N THR A 290 -4.58 20.08 -8.69
CA THR A 290 -3.40 20.19 -7.81
C THR A 290 -2.81 21.60 -7.85
N ILE A 291 -2.72 22.24 -6.68
CA ILE A 291 -2.22 23.61 -6.52
C ILE A 291 -0.95 23.61 -5.65
N ILE A 292 -0.04 24.52 -5.97
CA ILE A 292 1.13 24.81 -5.13
C ILE A 292 0.76 26.05 -4.30
N PRO A 293 0.58 25.92 -2.97
CA PRO A 293 0.24 27.05 -2.11
C PRO A 293 1.39 28.06 -2.04
N GLU A 294 1.06 29.32 -1.80
CA GLU A 294 2.06 30.37 -1.53
C GLU A 294 2.63 30.15 -0.13
N LYS A 295 3.85 29.60 -0.05
CA LYS A 295 4.59 29.35 1.19
C LYS A 295 6.06 29.70 1.00
N ASP A 296 6.66 30.35 2.00
CA ASP A 296 8.06 30.78 1.96
C ASP A 296 9.03 29.59 2.06
N ASP A 297 8.73 28.62 2.92
CA ASP A 297 9.53 27.40 3.12
C ASP A 297 8.72 26.15 2.82
N ILE A 298 9.22 25.33 1.90
CA ILE A 298 8.59 24.08 1.49
C ILE A 298 9.49 22.92 1.89
N ILE A 299 9.09 22.24 2.96
CA ILE A 299 9.81 21.10 3.51
C ILE A 299 9.18 19.83 2.93
N ALA A 300 10.00 18.98 2.32
CA ALA A 300 9.54 17.67 1.86
C ALA A 300 9.15 16.77 3.06
N PRO A 301 8.01 16.07 3.01
CA PRO A 301 7.67 15.07 4.00
C PRO A 301 8.67 13.92 4.00
N ARG A 302 8.86 13.31 5.17
CA ARG A 302 9.42 11.94 5.24
C ARG A 302 8.31 10.99 4.82
N VAL A 303 8.61 10.01 3.98
CA VAL A 303 7.65 9.01 3.54
C VAL A 303 8.15 7.63 3.94
N ILE A 304 7.32 6.92 4.70
CA ILE A 304 7.56 5.57 5.18
C ILE A 304 6.55 4.63 4.53
N ILE A 305 7.03 3.53 3.97
CA ILE A 305 6.17 2.48 3.42
C ILE A 305 6.31 1.22 4.27
N ASN A 306 5.18 0.75 4.81
CA ASN A 306 5.05 -0.54 5.45
C ASN A 306 4.54 -1.54 4.41
N THR A 307 5.32 -2.59 4.18
CA THR A 307 5.01 -3.66 3.22
C THR A 307 5.32 -5.03 3.82
N GLY A 308 5.09 -6.10 3.07
CA GLY A 308 5.46 -7.45 3.41
C GLY A 308 5.56 -8.32 2.17
N ASN A 309 5.18 -9.59 2.32
CA ASN A 309 5.26 -10.63 1.29
C ASN A 309 4.21 -10.47 0.16
N TRP A 310 4.18 -9.30 -0.47
CA TRP A 310 3.27 -8.92 -1.55
C TRP A 310 3.34 -9.92 -2.71
N GLY A 311 2.20 -10.55 -3.01
CA GLY A 311 2.09 -11.52 -4.10
C GLY A 311 2.73 -12.88 -3.83
N CYS A 312 3.20 -13.17 -2.61
CA CYS A 312 3.93 -14.41 -2.33
C CYS A 312 3.09 -15.54 -1.70
N GLY A 313 1.89 -15.23 -1.20
CA GLY A 313 0.94 -16.22 -0.69
C GLY A 313 0.11 -16.84 -1.82
N ALA A 314 -1.17 -16.46 -1.90
CA ALA A 314 -2.11 -16.99 -2.88
C ALA A 314 -1.64 -16.87 -4.35
N TYR A 315 -0.79 -15.89 -4.68
CA TYR A 315 -0.30 -15.68 -6.03
C TYR A 315 0.99 -16.44 -6.37
N GLY A 316 1.65 -17.04 -5.37
CA GLY A 316 2.82 -17.91 -5.55
C GLY A 316 4.12 -17.20 -5.91
N GLY A 317 4.23 -15.90 -5.69
CA GLY A 317 5.47 -15.16 -5.90
C GLY A 317 6.61 -15.61 -4.97
N ASN A 318 7.84 -15.43 -5.42
CA ASN A 318 9.04 -15.72 -4.62
C ASN A 318 9.38 -14.52 -3.72
N ILE A 319 9.43 -14.73 -2.41
CA ILE A 319 9.64 -13.68 -1.40
C ILE A 319 10.93 -12.91 -1.66
N SER A 320 12.04 -13.59 -1.99
CA SER A 320 13.34 -12.94 -2.16
C SER A 320 13.36 -11.95 -3.32
N ILE A 321 12.88 -12.34 -4.51
CA ILE A 321 12.86 -11.42 -5.66
C ILE A 321 11.82 -10.32 -5.48
N MET A 322 10.65 -10.62 -4.89
CA MET A 322 9.62 -9.61 -4.62
C MET A 322 10.12 -8.57 -3.61
N ALA A 323 10.83 -8.97 -2.56
CA ALA A 323 11.46 -8.04 -1.61
C ALA A 323 12.53 -7.17 -2.29
N CYS A 324 13.45 -7.78 -3.06
CA CYS A 324 14.47 -7.06 -3.83
C CYS A 324 13.86 -5.97 -4.72
N LEU A 325 12.77 -6.30 -5.42
CA LEU A 325 12.08 -5.39 -6.33
C LEU A 325 11.32 -4.27 -5.61
N GLN A 326 10.74 -4.56 -4.44
CA GLN A 326 10.13 -3.51 -3.61
C GLN A 326 11.19 -2.54 -3.08
N PHE A 327 12.37 -3.00 -2.64
CA PHE A 327 13.46 -2.10 -2.22
C PHE A 327 13.99 -1.25 -3.40
N ALA A 328 14.15 -1.86 -4.57
CA ALA A 328 14.54 -1.14 -5.78
C ALA A 328 13.50 -0.08 -6.19
N ALA A 329 12.21 -0.41 -6.15
CA ALA A 329 11.13 0.53 -6.41
C ALA A 329 11.12 1.70 -5.43
N ALA A 330 11.31 1.42 -4.13
CA ALA A 330 11.34 2.44 -3.09
C ALA A 330 12.50 3.42 -3.29
N HIS A 331 13.68 2.91 -3.64
CA HIS A 331 14.83 3.72 -4.02
C HIS A 331 14.49 4.60 -5.23
N LEU A 332 13.99 4.00 -6.32
CA LEU A 332 13.62 4.72 -7.53
C LEU A 332 12.52 5.75 -7.32
N ALA A 333 11.63 5.57 -6.34
CA ALA A 333 10.56 6.52 -6.02
C ALA A 333 11.00 7.62 -5.03
N GLY A 334 12.19 7.52 -4.44
CA GLY A 334 12.66 8.47 -3.43
C GLY A 334 11.92 8.33 -2.09
N ILE A 335 11.57 7.10 -1.71
CA ILE A 335 11.03 6.77 -0.39
C ILE A 335 12.15 6.84 0.64
N ASP A 336 11.85 7.39 1.81
CA ASP A 336 12.88 7.57 2.86
C ASP A 336 13.10 6.29 3.65
N LYS A 337 12.03 5.55 3.96
CA LYS A 337 12.10 4.30 4.73
C LYS A 337 11.12 3.24 4.22
N VAL A 338 11.59 2.00 4.14
CA VAL A 338 10.74 0.81 4.00
C VAL A 338 10.81 -0.01 5.28
N ILE A 339 9.65 -0.31 5.86
CA ILE A 339 9.47 -1.30 6.92
C ILE A 339 8.86 -2.54 6.27
N TYR A 340 9.60 -3.65 6.31
CA TYR A 340 9.19 -4.91 5.70
C TYR A 340 8.80 -5.90 6.81
N HIS A 341 7.51 -6.23 6.85
CA HIS A 341 6.90 -7.14 7.81
C HIS A 341 6.92 -8.58 7.26
N THR A 342 7.64 -9.47 7.93
CA THR A 342 7.92 -10.83 7.44
C THR A 342 6.91 -11.87 7.95
N VAL A 343 6.14 -11.56 8.99
CA VAL A 343 5.18 -12.46 9.68
C VAL A 343 5.82 -13.64 10.43
N ASP A 344 6.88 -14.26 9.87
CA ASP A 344 7.65 -15.31 10.52
C ASP A 344 9.16 -15.26 10.20
N ASN A 345 9.93 -16.10 10.89
CA ASN A 345 11.39 -16.19 10.71
C ASN A 345 11.80 -16.81 9.37
N LYS A 346 10.96 -17.66 8.77
CA LYS A 346 11.28 -18.29 7.47
C LYS A 346 11.26 -17.22 6.38
N SER A 347 10.16 -16.48 6.31
CA SER A 347 9.99 -15.34 5.41
C SER A 347 11.07 -14.29 5.65
N ARG A 348 11.50 -14.06 6.90
CA ARG A 348 12.62 -13.16 7.21
C ARG A 348 13.92 -13.57 6.52
N ASN A 349 14.23 -14.87 6.48
CA ASN A 349 15.41 -15.35 5.78
C ASN A 349 15.31 -15.10 4.27
N ASP A 350 14.14 -15.35 3.68
CA ASP A 350 13.91 -15.12 2.25
C ASP A 350 13.98 -13.62 1.88
N VAL A 351 13.45 -12.74 2.74
CA VAL A 351 13.56 -11.28 2.58
C VAL A 351 15.02 -10.82 2.69
N ASN A 352 15.80 -11.39 3.61
CA ASN A 352 17.23 -11.07 3.73
C ASN A 352 18.01 -11.45 2.46
N ILE A 353 17.68 -12.56 1.79
CA ILE A 353 18.26 -12.91 0.48
C ILE A 353 17.92 -11.82 -0.55
N GLY A 354 16.68 -11.34 -0.55
CA GLY A 354 16.25 -10.23 -1.41
C GLY A 354 16.99 -8.93 -1.13
N LEU A 355 17.16 -8.59 0.15
CA LEU A 355 17.90 -7.40 0.59
C LEU A 355 19.38 -7.46 0.20
N GLU A 356 20.04 -8.60 0.40
CA GLU A 356 21.43 -8.77 -0.02
C GLU A 356 21.58 -8.72 -1.54
N THR A 357 20.62 -9.28 -2.29
CA THR A 357 20.58 -9.14 -3.75
C THR A 357 20.44 -7.68 -4.19
N TYR A 358 19.54 -6.93 -3.55
CA TYR A 358 19.39 -5.49 -3.81
C TYR A 358 20.67 -4.72 -3.47
N ARG A 359 21.34 -5.05 -2.35
CA ARG A 359 22.59 -4.43 -1.95
C ARG A 359 23.73 -4.68 -2.93
N GLU A 360 23.88 -5.93 -3.35
CA GLU A 360 24.87 -6.36 -4.33
C GLU A 360 24.70 -5.64 -5.68
N LEU A 361 23.46 -5.51 -6.14
CA LEU A 361 23.18 -5.00 -7.49
C LEU A 361 23.05 -3.47 -7.57
N ILE A 362 22.83 -2.79 -6.44
CA ILE A 362 22.56 -1.34 -6.41
C ILE A 362 23.29 -0.67 -5.24
N MET A 363 22.92 -1.01 -4.00
CA MET A 363 23.20 -0.17 -2.81
C MET A 363 24.69 -0.01 -2.46
N ASN A 364 25.51 -0.97 -2.88
CA ASN A 364 26.95 -1.04 -2.60
C ASN A 364 27.81 -0.77 -3.84
N LEU A 365 27.21 -0.44 -4.98
CA LEU A 365 27.95 -0.08 -6.19
C LEU A 365 28.24 1.41 -6.20
N ASP A 366 29.47 1.77 -6.56
CA ASP A 366 29.83 3.16 -6.82
C ASP A 366 29.30 3.61 -8.19
N GLY A 367 28.67 4.78 -8.23
CA GLY A 367 28.21 5.41 -9.46
C GLY A 367 26.79 5.00 -9.90
N MET A 368 26.49 5.30 -11.17
CA MET A 368 25.15 5.19 -11.73
C MET A 368 24.86 3.76 -12.22
N VAL A 369 23.81 3.12 -11.71
CA VAL A 369 23.35 1.81 -12.18
C VAL A 369 22.14 1.99 -13.10
N LYS A 370 22.21 1.51 -14.34
CA LYS A 370 21.06 1.56 -15.26
C LYS A 370 19.98 0.59 -14.84
N VAL A 371 18.71 1.00 -14.92
CA VAL A 371 17.58 0.15 -14.54
C VAL A 371 17.50 -1.11 -15.39
N ASP A 372 17.74 -1.00 -16.71
CA ASP A 372 17.74 -2.16 -17.61
C ASP A 372 18.85 -3.16 -17.28
N GLU A 373 19.99 -2.67 -16.80
CA GLU A 373 21.12 -3.51 -16.38
C GLU A 373 20.80 -4.24 -15.07
N PHE A 374 20.19 -3.54 -14.11
CA PHE A 374 19.68 -4.15 -12.89
C PHE A 374 18.69 -5.28 -13.20
N ILE A 375 17.69 -5.03 -14.05
CA ILE A 375 16.69 -6.04 -14.46
C ILE A 375 17.40 -7.25 -15.08
N THR A 376 18.34 -7.02 -16.00
CA THR A 376 19.09 -8.08 -16.68
C THR A 376 19.94 -8.90 -15.71
N LYS A 377 20.63 -8.24 -14.77
CA LYS A 377 21.44 -8.90 -13.74
C LYS A 377 20.58 -9.71 -12.77
N LEU A 378 19.41 -9.18 -12.39
CA LEU A 378 18.47 -9.86 -11.51
C LEU A 378 17.86 -11.10 -12.18
N ALA A 379 17.50 -11.02 -13.46
CA ALA A 379 17.03 -12.18 -14.23
C ALA A 379 18.07 -13.32 -14.25
N ARG A 380 19.36 -12.98 -14.34
CA ARG A 380 20.48 -13.96 -14.31
C ARG A 380 20.66 -14.64 -12.96
N LYS A 381 20.12 -14.09 -11.86
CA LYS A 381 20.06 -14.78 -10.56
C LYS A 381 19.12 -15.99 -10.58
N ASN A 382 18.30 -16.13 -11.63
CA ASN A 382 17.47 -17.30 -11.92
C ASN A 382 16.52 -17.70 -10.77
N PHE A 383 15.98 -16.71 -10.05
CA PHE A 383 14.91 -16.94 -9.09
C PHE A 383 13.75 -17.67 -9.76
N GLN A 384 13.19 -18.63 -9.05
CA GLN A 384 12.04 -19.42 -9.50
C GLN A 384 10.78 -18.90 -8.83
N TRP A 385 9.68 -18.91 -9.57
CA TRP A 385 8.35 -18.77 -8.99
C TRP A 385 8.15 -19.77 -7.85
N GLY A 386 7.45 -19.32 -6.81
CA GLY A 386 7.04 -20.17 -5.70
C GLY A 386 5.78 -20.97 -6.04
N PHE A 387 5.12 -21.47 -5.01
CA PHE A 387 3.85 -22.17 -5.12
C PHE A 387 2.76 -21.32 -4.48
N SER A 388 1.61 -21.21 -5.16
CA SER A 388 0.40 -20.71 -4.51
C SER A 388 0.05 -21.62 -3.33
N ASN A 389 -0.16 -21.02 -2.16
CA ASN A 389 -0.61 -21.74 -0.96
C ASN A 389 -2.14 -21.83 -0.86
N GLY A 390 -2.87 -21.23 -1.81
CA GLY A 390 -4.33 -21.33 -1.93
C GLY A 390 -5.10 -20.88 -0.69
N GLU A 391 -4.56 -19.91 0.07
CA GLU A 391 -5.05 -19.41 1.37
C GLU A 391 -6.56 -19.51 1.60
#